data_AF-A0A6L9IMK7-F1
#
_entry.id   AF-A0A6L9IMK7-F1
#
_cell.length_a   1.000
_cell.length_b   1.000
_cell.length_c   1.000
_cell.angle_alpha   90.00
_cell.angle_beta   90.00
_cell.angle_gamma   90.00
#
_symmetry.space_group_name_H-M   'P 1'
#
loop_
_entity.id
_entity.type
_entity.pdbx_description
1 polymer ?
#
loop_
_entity_poly.entity_id
_entity_poly.type
_entity_poly.pdbx_seq_one_letter_code
_entity_poly.pdbx_strand_id
1 'polypeptide(L)'
;MDQSLPETQITRVIQPRAQQAQQMDQSLPEWARRSNPVVRRHLGAYWKTLVPDMRGYARIILAQIVLLLLAIPFPVFLFAVLMPAVTVSLVMVPVGLLLYLQILRSVIRLSVGTTVHERANGTLPLLRATPRPFIETLMSKAAASVWRSVEDLNVVLLIAAFASLPALIMLYYGTFMETIPPVIANISVMIGLVAVLARLILEPAMVAALGVLLGAAIGQRNIAVAVTTAVALGYFAIINLLRLVAFPWPLQLIIELVLPVVMPIVIAWLALRGADYLLTRD
;
A
#
# COMPACT_ATOMS: atom_id res chain seq x y z
N MET A 1 -28.10 28.11 45.17
CA MET A 1 -26.93 28.36 44.31
C MET A 1 -26.54 27.03 43.71
N ASP A 2 -27.05 26.72 42.52
CA ASP A 2 -26.66 25.53 41.75
C ASP A 2 -26.30 26.02 40.35
N GLN A 3 -24.99 26.08 40.07
CA GLN A 3 -24.44 26.41 38.78
C GLN A 3 -24.15 25.10 38.04
N SER A 4 -25.14 24.59 37.31
CA SER A 4 -24.93 23.51 36.34
C SER A 4 -24.20 24.09 35.12
N LEU A 5 -22.92 23.75 35.00
CA LEU A 5 -22.12 24.11 33.83
C LEU A 5 -22.62 23.35 32.58
N PRO A 6 -22.59 23.98 31.38
CA PRO A 6 -23.11 23.38 30.16
C PRO A 6 -22.16 22.31 29.61
N GLU A 7 -22.36 21.05 30.01
CA GLU A 7 -21.63 19.87 29.50
C GLU A 7 -21.93 19.50 28.03
N THR A 8 -22.86 20.18 27.37
CA THR A 8 -23.41 19.75 26.08
C THR A 8 -22.67 20.24 24.83
N GLN A 9 -21.60 21.04 24.94
CA GLN A 9 -20.92 21.60 23.76
C GLN A 9 -19.62 20.88 23.34
N ILE A 10 -19.00 20.08 24.19
CA ILE A 10 -17.70 19.45 23.87
C ILE A 10 -17.89 18.16 23.04
N THR A 11 -19.06 17.54 23.06
CA THR A 11 -19.32 16.24 22.41
C THR A 11 -19.51 16.30 20.89
N ARG A 12 -19.69 17.49 20.29
CA ARG A 12 -20.02 17.62 18.86
C ARG A 12 -18.82 17.68 17.91
N VAL A 13 -17.60 17.88 18.42
CA VAL A 13 -16.39 18.03 17.58
C VAL A 13 -15.72 16.68 17.27
N ILE A 14 -16.01 15.62 18.03
CA ILE A 14 -15.37 14.29 17.87
C ILE A 14 -16.16 13.35 16.93
N GLN A 15 -17.46 13.58 16.75
CA GLN A 15 -18.33 12.75 15.89
C GLN A 15 -17.96 12.68 14.39
N PRO A 16 -17.48 13.75 13.71
CA PRO A 16 -17.34 13.72 12.26
C PRO A 16 -16.27 12.71 11.78
N ARG A 17 -15.17 12.54 12.52
CA ARG A 17 -14.09 11.60 12.11
C ARG A 17 -14.48 10.14 12.28
N ALA A 18 -15.21 9.79 13.35
CA ALA A 18 -15.69 8.43 13.57
C ALA A 18 -16.72 8.01 12.51
N GLN A 19 -17.61 8.94 12.13
CA GLN A 19 -18.59 8.71 11.06
C GLN A 19 -17.90 8.56 9.69
N GLN A 20 -16.89 9.38 9.39
CA GLN A 20 -16.14 9.27 8.14
C GLN A 20 -15.35 7.95 8.04
N ALA A 21 -14.79 7.49 9.15
CA ALA A 21 -14.14 6.19 9.24
C ALA A 21 -15.11 5.03 8.96
N GLN A 22 -16.34 5.11 9.48
CA GLN A 22 -17.41 4.14 9.18
C GLN A 22 -17.83 4.16 7.70
N GLN A 23 -17.93 5.34 7.08
CA GLN A 23 -18.28 5.47 5.67
C GLN A 23 -17.22 4.85 4.74
N MET A 24 -15.93 5.05 5.03
CA MET A 24 -14.86 4.40 4.25
C MET A 24 -14.91 2.87 4.41
N ASP A 25 -15.11 2.37 5.63
CA ASP A 25 -15.25 0.93 5.85
C ASP A 25 -16.44 0.33 5.08
N GLN A 26 -17.53 1.07 4.87
CA GLN A 26 -18.70 0.59 4.12
C GLN A 26 -18.41 0.36 2.63
N SER A 27 -17.54 1.18 2.01
CA SER A 27 -17.14 1.02 0.60
C SER A 27 -16.24 -0.20 0.35
N LEU A 28 -15.61 -0.73 1.39
CA LEU A 28 -14.73 -1.88 1.28
C LEU A 28 -15.52 -3.19 1.28
N PRO A 29 -15.01 -4.25 0.65
CA PRO A 29 -15.63 -5.56 0.73
C PRO A 29 -15.60 -6.09 2.16
N GLU A 30 -16.58 -6.92 2.54
CA GLU A 30 -16.77 -7.36 3.93
C GLU A 30 -15.54 -7.98 4.59
N TRP A 31 -14.73 -8.71 3.81
CA TRP A 31 -13.50 -9.32 4.31
C TRP A 31 -12.42 -8.29 4.69
N ALA A 32 -12.44 -7.10 4.10
CA ALA A 32 -11.47 -6.04 4.36
C ALA A 32 -11.91 -5.06 5.47
N ARG A 33 -13.20 -5.05 5.84
CA ARG A 33 -13.74 -4.06 6.79
C ARG A 33 -13.18 -4.27 8.19
N ARG A 34 -12.91 -3.18 8.92
CA ARG A 34 -12.51 -3.24 10.34
C ARG A 34 -13.62 -3.74 11.26
N SER A 35 -14.88 -3.64 10.82
CA SER A 35 -16.04 -4.22 11.51
C SER A 35 -16.11 -5.75 11.42
N ASN A 36 -15.38 -6.37 10.48
CA ASN A 36 -15.31 -7.82 10.36
C ASN A 36 -14.68 -8.41 11.64
N PRO A 37 -15.30 -9.43 12.26
CA PRO A 37 -14.83 -9.99 13.53
C PRO A 37 -13.40 -10.54 13.45
N VAL A 38 -13.00 -11.12 12.31
CA VAL A 38 -11.65 -11.64 12.10
C VAL A 38 -10.65 -10.48 12.09
N VAL A 39 -10.94 -9.43 11.32
CA VAL A 39 -10.08 -8.23 11.24
C VAL A 39 -9.98 -7.56 12.60
N ARG A 40 -11.11 -7.34 13.26
CA ARG A 40 -11.20 -6.70 14.59
C ARG A 40 -10.40 -7.47 15.66
N ARG A 41 -10.49 -8.81 15.66
CA ARG A 41 -9.73 -9.66 16.59
C ARG A 41 -8.23 -9.45 16.45
N HIS A 42 -7.72 -9.35 15.22
CA HIS A 42 -6.28 -9.18 14.95
C HIS A 42 -5.79 -7.74 15.12
N LEU A 43 -6.67 -6.75 14.94
CA LEU A 43 -6.37 -5.35 15.21
C LEU A 43 -6.23 -5.07 16.71
N GLY A 44 -7.02 -5.72 17.57
CA GLY A 44 -6.97 -5.51 19.01
C GLY A 44 -7.17 -4.03 19.35
N ALA A 45 -6.24 -3.42 20.09
CA ALA A 45 -6.28 -1.99 20.43
C ALA A 45 -6.18 -1.03 19.21
N TYR A 46 -5.61 -1.50 18.10
CA TYR A 46 -5.42 -0.71 16.87
C TYR A 46 -6.67 -0.60 16.01
N TRP A 47 -7.85 -1.00 16.51
CA TRP A 47 -9.10 -0.88 15.75
C TRP A 47 -9.51 0.58 15.50
N LYS A 48 -9.02 1.52 16.32
CA LYS A 48 -9.27 2.96 16.20
C LYS A 48 -8.21 3.71 15.36
N THR A 49 -7.36 3.01 14.61
CA THR A 49 -6.36 3.66 13.76
C THR A 49 -7.02 4.64 12.78
N LEU A 50 -6.31 5.74 12.53
CA LEU A 50 -6.75 6.76 11.59
C LEU A 50 -6.76 6.17 10.18
N VAL A 51 -7.87 6.38 9.47
CA VAL A 51 -7.98 5.96 8.07
C VAL A 51 -7.18 6.93 7.21
N PRO A 52 -6.46 6.43 6.19
CA PRO A 52 -5.72 7.31 5.30
C PRO A 52 -6.67 8.28 4.60
N ASP A 53 -6.28 9.55 4.51
CA ASP A 53 -7.09 10.58 3.83
C ASP A 53 -6.92 10.47 2.31
N MET A 54 -7.55 9.43 1.74
CA MET A 54 -7.52 9.14 0.30
C MET A 54 -8.02 10.32 -0.54
N ARG A 55 -8.94 11.13 0.00
CA ARG A 55 -9.42 12.34 -0.67
C ARG A 55 -8.34 13.43 -0.68
N GLY A 56 -7.64 13.61 0.43
CA GLY A 56 -6.47 14.49 0.52
C GLY A 56 -5.40 14.12 -0.52
N TYR A 57 -5.02 12.84 -0.59
CA TYR A 57 -4.03 12.36 -1.57
C TYR A 57 -4.50 12.55 -3.02
N ALA A 58 -5.76 12.25 -3.33
CA ALA A 58 -6.32 12.46 -4.65
C ALA A 58 -6.25 13.95 -5.08
N ARG A 59 -6.50 14.89 -4.16
CA ARG A 59 -6.37 16.33 -4.43
C ARG A 59 -4.92 16.73 -4.69
N ILE A 60 -3.97 16.20 -3.93
CA ILE A 60 -2.54 16.46 -4.14
C ILE A 60 -2.11 15.96 -5.52
N ILE A 61 -2.48 14.75 -5.91
CA ILE A 61 -2.19 14.22 -7.25
C ILE A 61 -2.85 15.08 -8.32
N LEU A 62 -4.13 15.44 -8.15
CA LEU A 62 -4.84 16.25 -9.12
C LEU A 62 -4.14 17.61 -9.32
N ALA A 63 -3.69 18.24 -8.23
CA ALA A 63 -2.91 19.47 -8.31
C ALA A 63 -1.59 19.27 -9.08
N GLN A 64 -0.91 18.14 -8.90
CA GLN A 64 0.30 17.79 -9.66
C GLN A 64 0.03 17.51 -11.14
N ILE A 65 -1.09 16.86 -11.46
CA ILE A 65 -1.52 16.64 -12.84
C ILE A 65 -1.84 17.98 -13.52
N VAL A 66 -2.56 18.88 -12.83
CA VAL A 66 -2.84 20.23 -13.34
C VAL A 66 -1.53 20.99 -13.57
N LEU A 67 -0.59 20.90 -12.63
CA LEU A 67 0.73 21.50 -12.77
C LEU A 67 1.48 20.95 -14.01
N LEU A 68 1.46 19.64 -14.23
CA LEU A 68 2.03 19.00 -15.43
C LEU A 68 1.34 19.45 -16.72
N LEU A 69 0.02 19.63 -16.73
CA LEU A 69 -0.70 20.12 -17.91
C LEU A 69 -0.34 21.56 -18.24
N LEU A 70 -0.15 22.40 -17.21
CA LEU A 70 0.36 23.77 -17.38
C LEU A 70 1.80 23.81 -17.90
N ALA A 71 2.56 22.72 -17.78
CA ALA A 71 3.93 22.61 -18.30
C ALA A 71 3.98 22.53 -19.83
N ILE A 72 2.91 22.10 -20.47
CA ILE A 72 2.84 21.95 -21.93
C ILE A 72 3.03 23.31 -22.63
N PRO A 73 2.27 24.38 -22.28
CA PRO A 73 2.50 25.71 -22.86
C PRO A 73 3.71 26.45 -22.27
N PHE A 74 4.14 26.13 -21.04
CA PHE A 74 5.18 26.87 -20.33
C PHE A 74 6.30 25.96 -19.76
N PRO A 75 7.09 25.28 -20.61
CA PRO A 75 8.06 24.29 -20.14
C PRO A 75 9.15 24.91 -19.25
N VAL A 76 9.71 26.07 -19.63
CA VAL A 76 10.83 26.72 -18.91
C VAL A 76 10.44 27.14 -17.49
N PHE A 77 9.21 27.64 -17.31
CA PHE A 77 8.74 28.09 -16.00
C PHE A 77 8.63 26.92 -15.01
N LEU A 78 8.10 25.78 -15.47
CA LEU A 78 7.92 24.63 -14.60
C LEU A 78 9.25 24.02 -14.15
N PHE A 79 10.24 23.93 -15.03
CA PHE A 79 11.57 23.47 -14.63
C PHE A 79 12.17 24.38 -13.56
N ALA A 80 12.10 25.71 -13.73
CA ALA A 80 12.62 26.65 -12.75
C ALA A 80 11.97 26.50 -11.36
N VAL A 81 10.65 26.29 -11.32
CA VAL A 81 9.90 26.11 -10.06
C VAL A 81 10.09 24.72 -9.45
N LEU A 82 10.27 23.68 -10.27
CA LEU A 82 10.39 22.29 -9.80
C LEU A 82 11.80 21.94 -9.31
N MET A 83 12.85 22.62 -9.78
CA MET A 83 14.24 22.29 -9.39
C MET A 83 14.47 22.31 -7.87
N PRO A 84 13.98 23.30 -7.10
CA PRO A 84 14.02 23.24 -5.63
C PRO A 84 13.22 22.04 -5.05
N ALA A 85 12.14 21.63 -5.69
CA ALA A 85 11.37 20.47 -5.24
C ALA A 85 12.12 19.15 -5.52
N VAL A 86 12.95 19.09 -6.57
CA VAL A 86 13.82 17.94 -6.86
C VAL A 86 14.83 17.75 -5.73
N THR A 87 15.46 18.81 -5.23
CA THR A 87 16.45 18.69 -4.15
C THR A 87 15.81 18.22 -2.84
N VAL A 88 14.62 18.72 -2.50
CA VAL A 88 13.85 18.22 -1.35
C VAL A 88 13.46 16.75 -1.54
N SER A 89 13.03 16.38 -2.74
CA SER A 89 12.66 15.00 -3.05
C SER A 89 13.85 14.04 -2.93
N LEU A 90 15.04 14.46 -3.33
CA LEU A 90 16.26 13.65 -3.20
C LEU A 90 16.57 13.27 -1.75
N VAL A 91 16.25 14.15 -0.80
CA VAL A 91 16.40 13.88 0.65
C VAL A 91 15.22 13.08 1.21
N MET A 92 13.99 13.36 0.74
CA MET A 92 12.79 12.69 1.23
C MET A 92 12.65 11.24 0.75
N VAL A 93 13.10 10.92 -0.46
CA VAL A 93 13.03 9.57 -1.05
C VAL A 93 13.72 8.50 -0.17
N PRO A 94 15.00 8.65 0.27
CA PRO A 94 15.64 7.64 1.10
C PRO A 94 14.95 7.48 2.46
N VAL A 95 14.47 8.57 3.06
CA VAL A 95 13.69 8.52 4.31
C VAL A 95 12.39 7.74 4.10
N GLY A 96 11.66 8.06 3.03
CA GLY A 96 10.43 7.35 2.64
C GLY A 96 10.68 5.86 2.40
N LEU A 97 11.79 5.50 1.74
CA LEU A 97 12.18 4.11 1.50
C LEU A 97 12.43 3.35 2.81
N LEU A 98 13.16 3.94 3.76
CA LEU A 98 13.42 3.30 5.06
C LEU A 98 12.13 3.05 5.86
N LEU A 99 11.25 4.05 5.92
CA LEU A 99 9.94 3.92 6.56
C LEU A 99 9.09 2.85 5.87
N TYR A 100 9.12 2.83 4.53
CA TYR A 100 8.39 1.84 3.75
C TYR A 100 8.87 0.40 4.00
N LEU A 101 10.20 0.19 4.04
CA LEU A 101 10.78 -1.11 4.39
C LEU A 101 10.40 -1.54 5.81
N GLN A 102 10.33 -0.61 6.77
CA GLN A 102 9.88 -0.88 8.11
C GLN A 102 8.40 -1.32 8.14
N ILE A 103 7.54 -0.66 7.37
CA ILE A 103 6.12 -1.05 7.22
C ILE A 103 6.00 -2.46 6.65
N LEU A 104 6.69 -2.77 5.55
CA LEU A 104 6.66 -4.09 4.95
C LEU A 104 7.12 -5.17 5.94
N ARG A 105 8.21 -4.93 6.67
CA ARG A 105 8.68 -5.84 7.72
C ARG A 105 7.66 -6.02 8.85
N SER A 106 6.93 -4.97 9.21
CA SER A 106 5.84 -5.05 10.20
C SER A 106 4.71 -5.94 9.71
N VAL A 107 4.24 -5.70 8.48
CA VAL A 107 3.17 -6.47 7.82
C VAL A 107 3.54 -7.94 7.69
N ILE A 108 4.78 -8.27 7.31
CA ILE A 108 5.29 -9.66 7.26
C ILE A 108 5.18 -10.32 8.64
N ARG A 109 5.72 -9.68 9.68
CA ARG A 109 5.77 -10.27 11.03
C ARG A 109 4.37 -10.53 11.59
N LEU A 110 3.41 -9.64 11.29
CA LEU A 110 2.02 -9.76 11.73
C LEU A 110 1.26 -10.83 10.96
N SER A 111 1.34 -10.83 9.62
CA SER A 111 0.66 -11.82 8.77
C SER A 111 1.16 -13.25 9.01
N VAL A 112 2.49 -13.44 9.05
CA VAL A 112 3.10 -14.74 9.38
C VAL A 112 2.75 -15.15 10.81
N GLY A 113 2.92 -14.24 11.78
CA GLY A 113 2.71 -14.54 13.19
C GLY A 113 1.28 -15.00 13.49
N THR A 114 0.28 -14.30 12.94
CA THR A 114 -1.13 -14.67 13.13
C THR A 114 -1.47 -16.02 12.51
N THR A 115 -0.89 -16.36 11.36
CA THR A 115 -1.16 -17.63 10.68
C THR A 115 -0.48 -18.79 11.40
N VAL A 116 0.79 -18.64 11.76
CA VAL A 116 1.55 -19.65 12.51
C VAL A 116 0.92 -19.92 13.87
N HIS A 117 0.48 -18.88 14.59
CA HIS A 117 -0.18 -19.08 15.89
C HIS A 117 -1.50 -19.85 15.77
N GLU A 118 -2.29 -19.61 14.72
CA GLU A 118 -3.57 -20.33 14.56
C GLU A 118 -3.33 -21.79 14.13
N ARG A 119 -2.27 -22.06 13.38
CA ARG A 119 -1.83 -23.43 13.07
C ARG A 119 -1.34 -24.15 14.33
N ALA A 120 -0.45 -23.53 15.09
CA ALA A 120 0.13 -24.11 16.30
C ALA A 120 -0.92 -24.36 17.40
N ASN A 121 -1.91 -23.49 17.52
CA ASN A 121 -2.98 -23.61 18.53
C ASN A 121 -4.17 -24.47 18.07
N GLY A 122 -4.13 -25.04 16.85
CA GLY A 122 -5.22 -25.87 16.33
C GLY A 122 -6.56 -25.12 16.18
N THR A 123 -6.53 -23.80 15.95
CA THR A 123 -7.75 -22.97 15.82
C THR A 123 -8.24 -22.85 14.37
N LEU A 124 -7.50 -23.40 13.40
CA LEU A 124 -7.91 -23.45 12.00
C LEU A 124 -9.24 -24.19 11.76
N PRO A 125 -9.53 -25.35 12.39
CA PRO A 125 -10.83 -26.01 12.25
C PRO A 125 -11.99 -25.14 12.71
N LEU A 126 -11.79 -24.31 13.75
CA LEU A 126 -12.81 -23.37 14.22
C LEU A 126 -13.08 -22.28 13.19
N LEU A 127 -12.07 -21.83 12.46
CA LEU A 127 -12.24 -20.89 11.35
C LEU A 127 -12.98 -21.54 10.17
N ARG A 128 -12.73 -22.83 9.88
CA ARG A 128 -13.46 -23.57 8.84
C ARG A 128 -14.92 -23.83 9.20
N ALA A 129 -15.27 -23.89 10.48
CA ALA A 129 -16.65 -24.04 10.93
C ALA A 129 -17.49 -22.74 10.79
N THR A 130 -16.86 -21.61 10.47
CA THR A 130 -17.60 -20.37 10.21
C THR A 130 -18.34 -20.45 8.87
N PRO A 131 -19.55 -19.86 8.74
CA PRO A 131 -20.37 -19.95 7.53
C PRO A 131 -19.84 -19.08 6.37
N ARG A 132 -18.54 -18.76 6.34
CA ARG A 132 -17.89 -17.91 5.34
C ARG A 132 -16.84 -18.73 4.60
N PRO A 133 -16.60 -18.45 3.30
CA PRO A 133 -15.59 -19.18 2.55
C PRO A 133 -14.20 -18.93 3.16
N PHE A 134 -13.39 -19.98 3.25
CA PHE A 134 -12.11 -19.93 3.97
C PHE A 134 -11.14 -18.89 3.36
N ILE A 135 -11.17 -18.72 2.04
CA ILE A 135 -10.40 -17.70 1.33
C ILE A 135 -10.69 -16.27 1.84
N GLU A 136 -11.95 -15.94 2.16
CA GLU A 136 -12.29 -14.63 2.72
C GLU A 136 -11.72 -14.45 4.12
N THR A 137 -11.65 -15.53 4.91
CA THR A 137 -11.01 -15.50 6.23
C THR A 137 -9.50 -15.24 6.12
N LEU A 138 -8.84 -15.85 5.13
CA LEU A 138 -7.43 -15.59 4.84
C LEU A 138 -7.20 -14.16 4.34
N MET A 139 -8.07 -13.66 3.46
CA MET A 139 -8.07 -12.27 3.00
C MET A 139 -8.25 -11.29 4.18
N SER A 140 -9.16 -11.59 5.12
CA SER A 140 -9.33 -10.81 6.35
C SER A 140 -8.08 -10.78 7.23
N LYS A 141 -7.34 -11.89 7.34
CA LYS A 141 -6.07 -11.93 8.08
C LYS A 141 -5.00 -11.06 7.41
N ALA A 142 -4.87 -11.17 6.09
CA ALA A 142 -3.96 -10.32 5.33
C ALA A 142 -4.33 -8.84 5.48
N ALA A 143 -5.61 -8.49 5.29
CA ALA A 143 -6.12 -7.14 5.47
C ALA A 143 -5.86 -6.59 6.87
N ALA A 144 -6.06 -7.39 7.92
CA ALA A 144 -5.80 -6.96 9.30
C ALA A 144 -4.33 -6.57 9.53
N SER A 145 -3.40 -7.30 8.92
CA SER A 145 -1.97 -6.97 9.03
C SER A 145 -1.62 -5.65 8.32
N VAL A 146 -2.24 -5.35 7.18
CA VAL A 146 -2.08 -4.08 6.47
C VAL A 146 -2.71 -2.93 7.26
N TRP A 147 -3.94 -3.12 7.76
CA TRP A 147 -4.64 -2.13 8.57
C TRP A 147 -3.88 -1.72 9.82
N ARG A 148 -3.16 -2.66 10.44
CA ARG A 148 -2.35 -2.36 11.62
C ARG A 148 -1.17 -1.44 11.32
N SER A 149 -0.72 -1.38 10.07
CA SER A 149 0.35 -0.50 9.61
C SER A 149 -0.16 0.68 8.78
N VAL A 150 -1.48 0.95 8.79
CA VAL A 150 -2.07 1.98 7.93
C VAL A 150 -1.66 3.41 8.33
N GLU A 151 -1.41 3.64 9.62
CA GLU A 151 -0.99 4.96 10.13
C GLU A 151 0.43 5.30 9.65
N ASP A 152 1.35 4.35 9.75
CA ASP A 152 2.69 4.49 9.19
C ASP A 152 2.63 4.64 7.66
N LEU A 153 1.74 3.87 7.00
CA LEU A 153 1.53 3.95 5.56
C LEU A 153 1.02 5.32 5.12
N ASN A 154 0.21 5.99 5.95
CA ASN A 154 -0.27 7.35 5.69
C ASN A 154 0.90 8.36 5.62
N VAL A 155 1.91 8.20 6.49
CA VAL A 155 3.12 9.04 6.43
C VAL A 155 3.89 8.79 5.12
N VAL A 156 4.07 7.53 4.74
CA VAL A 156 4.76 7.18 3.48
C VAL A 156 3.98 7.65 2.25
N LEU A 157 2.65 7.52 2.24
CA LEU A 157 1.80 8.03 1.17
C LEU A 157 1.91 9.55 1.03
N LEU A 158 2.03 10.28 2.14
CA LEU A 158 2.23 11.73 2.11
C LEU A 158 3.59 12.09 1.51
N ILE A 159 4.66 11.45 1.98
CA ILE A 159 6.02 11.64 1.44
C ILE A 159 6.03 11.34 -0.06
N ALA A 160 5.46 10.21 -0.47
CA ALA A 160 5.41 9.80 -1.87
C ALA A 160 4.56 10.75 -2.70
N ALA A 161 3.42 11.22 -2.20
CA ALA A 161 2.59 12.19 -2.90
C ALA A 161 3.42 13.44 -3.23
N PHE A 162 4.14 14.03 -2.28
CA PHE A 162 4.94 15.23 -2.56
C PHE A 162 6.23 14.99 -3.35
N ALA A 163 6.93 13.89 -3.09
CA ALA A 163 8.25 13.63 -3.67
C ALA A 163 8.21 12.92 -5.04
N SER A 164 7.08 12.31 -5.41
CA SER A 164 7.00 11.51 -6.64
C SER A 164 7.09 12.35 -7.91
N LEU A 165 6.40 13.49 -8.00
CA LEU A 165 6.43 14.32 -9.21
C LEU A 165 7.84 14.78 -9.59
N PRO A 166 8.63 15.42 -8.70
CA PRO A 166 9.97 15.87 -9.06
C PRO A 166 10.90 14.69 -9.38
N ALA A 167 10.78 13.57 -8.65
CA ALA A 167 11.57 12.38 -8.89
C ALA A 167 11.25 11.73 -10.26
N LEU A 168 9.97 11.63 -10.61
CA LEU A 168 9.54 11.11 -11.91
C LEU A 168 9.97 12.02 -13.05
N ILE A 169 9.84 13.35 -12.91
CA ILE A 169 10.31 14.29 -13.93
C ILE A 169 11.82 14.10 -14.14
N MET A 170 12.62 14.02 -13.07
CA MET A 170 14.06 13.78 -13.20
C MET A 170 14.37 12.47 -13.93
N LEU A 171 13.66 11.39 -13.61
CA LEU A 171 13.85 10.08 -14.23
C LEU A 171 13.46 10.10 -15.72
N TYR A 172 12.26 10.56 -16.04
CA TYR A 172 11.70 10.51 -17.40
C TYR A 172 12.31 11.58 -18.32
N TYR A 173 12.67 12.75 -17.79
CA TYR A 173 13.31 13.80 -18.58
C TYR A 173 14.69 13.37 -19.06
N GLY A 174 15.49 12.73 -18.19
CA GLY A 174 16.83 12.27 -18.55
C GLY A 174 16.87 11.07 -19.51
N THR A 175 15.79 10.27 -19.58
CA THR A 175 15.77 9.03 -20.36
C THR A 175 14.94 9.10 -21.65
N PHE A 176 13.85 9.86 -21.68
CA PHE A 176 12.86 9.76 -22.75
C PHE A 176 12.64 11.03 -23.58
N MET A 177 13.00 12.23 -23.10
CA MET A 177 12.70 13.47 -23.83
C MET A 177 13.39 13.58 -25.19
N GLU A 178 14.51 12.88 -25.41
CA GLU A 178 15.17 12.85 -26.70
C GLU A 178 14.50 11.90 -27.71
N THR A 179 13.73 10.91 -27.23
CA THR A 179 13.22 9.81 -28.05
C THR A 179 11.70 9.80 -28.19
N ILE A 180 10.97 10.42 -27.27
CA ILE A 180 9.50 10.39 -27.19
C ILE A 180 8.93 11.81 -27.35
N PRO A 181 7.82 11.99 -28.09
CA PRO A 181 7.06 13.24 -28.11
C PRO A 181 6.73 13.77 -26.70
N PRO A 182 6.88 15.08 -26.43
CA PRO A 182 6.66 15.66 -25.10
C PRO A 182 5.30 15.34 -24.47
N VAL A 183 4.25 15.26 -25.30
CA VAL A 183 2.89 14.91 -24.86
C VAL A 183 2.83 13.51 -24.27
N ILE A 184 3.47 12.53 -24.91
CA ILE A 184 3.48 11.14 -24.44
C ILE A 184 4.31 11.05 -23.15
N ALA A 185 5.45 11.75 -23.06
CA ALA A 185 6.25 11.79 -21.84
C ALA A 185 5.44 12.33 -20.64
N ASN A 186 4.68 13.42 -20.83
CA ASN A 186 3.82 13.97 -19.78
C ASN A 186 2.71 13.01 -19.35
N ILE A 187 2.05 12.34 -20.30
CA ILE A 187 1.04 11.31 -20.01
C ILE A 187 1.66 10.16 -19.21
N SER A 188 2.86 9.70 -19.59
CA SER A 188 3.59 8.65 -18.87
C SER A 188 3.91 9.06 -17.43
N VAL A 189 4.32 10.31 -17.19
CA VAL A 189 4.54 10.83 -15.83
C VAL A 189 3.24 10.85 -15.03
N MET A 190 2.12 11.29 -15.63
CA MET A 190 0.80 11.29 -14.97
C MET A 190 0.36 9.88 -14.56
N ILE A 191 0.51 8.90 -15.47
CA ILE A 191 0.21 7.49 -15.17
C ILE A 191 1.18 6.97 -14.10
N GLY A 192 2.45 7.36 -14.17
CA GLY A 192 3.48 7.03 -13.19
C GLY A 192 3.12 7.49 -11.78
N LEU A 193 2.59 8.71 -11.62
CA LEU A 193 2.13 9.21 -10.32
C LEU A 193 1.03 8.32 -9.73
N VAL A 194 0.03 7.96 -10.54
CA VAL A 194 -1.07 7.09 -10.10
C VAL A 194 -0.54 5.70 -9.76
N ALA A 195 0.35 5.15 -10.60
CA ALA A 195 0.97 3.86 -10.37
C ALA A 195 1.78 3.82 -9.07
N VAL A 196 2.55 4.87 -8.75
CA VAL A 196 3.33 4.96 -7.51
C VAL A 196 2.42 4.88 -6.28
N LEU A 197 1.30 5.62 -6.24
CA LEU A 197 0.38 5.52 -5.11
C LEU A 197 -0.34 4.17 -5.02
N ALA A 198 -0.76 3.62 -6.17
CA ALA A 198 -1.38 2.30 -6.20
C ALA A 198 -0.44 1.23 -5.62
N ARG A 199 0.83 1.26 -6.00
CA ARG A 199 1.85 0.31 -5.51
C ARG A 199 2.03 0.36 -4.01
N LEU A 200 2.06 1.56 -3.41
CA LEU A 200 2.22 1.71 -1.96
C LEU A 200 1.11 1.01 -1.16
N ILE A 201 -0.05 0.76 -1.76
CA ILE A 201 -1.16 0.02 -1.14
C ILE A 201 -1.10 -1.46 -1.52
N LEU A 202 -0.83 -1.76 -2.80
CA LEU A 202 -0.87 -3.12 -3.35
C LEU A 202 0.30 -3.99 -2.87
N GLU A 203 1.49 -3.43 -2.73
CA GLU A 203 2.69 -4.17 -2.31
C GLU A 203 2.60 -4.65 -0.84
N PRO A 204 2.17 -3.84 0.16
CA PRO A 204 1.89 -4.35 1.50
C PRO A 204 0.82 -5.45 1.52
N ALA A 205 -0.22 -5.34 0.68
CA ALA A 205 -1.24 -6.36 0.56
C ALA A 205 -0.69 -7.67 -0.01
N MET A 206 0.15 -7.60 -1.04
CA MET A 206 0.89 -8.75 -1.58
C MET A 206 1.79 -9.40 -0.53
N VAL A 207 2.57 -8.59 0.18
CA VAL A 207 3.49 -9.07 1.23
C VAL A 207 2.72 -9.71 2.39
N ALA A 208 1.57 -9.17 2.77
CA ALA A 208 0.66 -9.79 3.74
C ALA A 208 0.17 -11.17 3.26
N ALA A 209 -0.25 -11.28 2.01
CA ALA A 209 -0.71 -12.52 1.41
C ALA A 209 0.41 -13.59 1.35
N LEU A 210 1.63 -13.19 0.98
CA LEU A 210 2.81 -14.07 1.04
C LEU A 210 3.11 -14.54 2.47
N GLY A 211 2.97 -13.64 3.44
CA GLY A 211 3.14 -13.98 4.86
C GLY A 211 2.10 -15.00 5.36
N VAL A 212 0.86 -14.90 4.89
CA VAL A 212 -0.18 -15.91 5.17
C VAL A 212 0.19 -17.26 4.55
N LEU A 213 0.60 -17.29 3.27
CA LEU A 213 1.02 -18.53 2.59
C LEU A 213 2.19 -19.21 3.31
N LEU A 214 3.27 -18.48 3.56
CA LEU A 214 4.49 -19.05 4.12
C LEU A 214 4.33 -19.37 5.61
N GLY A 215 3.51 -18.61 6.33
CA GLY A 215 3.09 -18.96 7.68
C GLY A 215 2.28 -20.25 7.73
N ALA A 216 1.40 -20.46 6.74
CA ALA A 216 0.66 -21.71 6.58
C ALA A 216 1.58 -22.88 6.25
N ALA A 217 2.57 -22.70 5.36
CA ALA A 217 3.45 -23.79 4.92
C ALA A 217 4.46 -24.25 5.99
N ILE A 218 5.21 -23.32 6.61
CA ILE A 218 6.42 -23.65 7.39
C ILE A 218 6.11 -23.99 8.86
N GLY A 219 5.05 -23.43 9.45
CA GLY A 219 4.66 -23.70 10.84
C GLY A 219 5.58 -23.12 11.92
N GLN A 220 6.81 -22.71 11.59
CA GLN A 220 7.72 -22.00 12.50
C GLN A 220 7.81 -20.51 12.16
N ARG A 221 7.51 -19.65 13.14
CA ARG A 221 7.38 -18.20 12.94
C ARG A 221 8.64 -17.54 12.39
N ASN A 222 9.80 -17.80 12.99
CA ASN A 222 11.04 -17.10 12.62
C ASN A 222 11.52 -17.48 11.22
N ILE A 223 11.44 -18.77 10.88
CA ILE A 223 11.79 -19.27 9.54
C ILE A 223 10.81 -18.71 8.51
N ALA A 224 9.50 -18.74 8.78
CA ALA A 224 8.49 -18.20 7.87
C ALA A 224 8.66 -16.69 7.63
N VAL A 225 8.98 -15.90 8.66
CA VAL A 225 9.29 -14.46 8.51
C VAL A 225 10.53 -14.25 7.64
N ALA A 226 11.61 -15.02 7.87
CA ALA A 226 12.83 -14.92 7.09
C ALA A 226 12.61 -15.25 5.61
N VAL A 227 11.92 -16.37 5.32
CA VAL A 227 11.59 -16.78 3.95
C VAL A 227 10.67 -15.76 3.28
N THR A 228 9.64 -15.26 3.97
CA THR A 228 8.75 -14.22 3.42
C THR A 228 9.51 -12.95 3.08
N THR A 229 10.44 -12.55 3.96
CA THR A 229 11.30 -11.38 3.72
C THR A 229 12.19 -11.60 2.51
N ALA A 230 12.82 -12.77 2.39
CA ALA A 230 13.67 -13.11 1.25
C ALA A 230 12.89 -13.12 -0.07
N VAL A 231 11.69 -13.72 -0.10
CA VAL A 231 10.81 -13.74 -1.29
C VAL A 231 10.36 -12.32 -1.66
N ALA A 232 9.96 -11.51 -0.68
CA ALA A 232 9.57 -10.12 -0.92
C ALA A 232 10.74 -9.29 -1.47
N LEU A 233 11.94 -9.40 -0.89
CA LEU A 233 13.14 -8.73 -1.39
C LEU A 233 13.51 -9.21 -2.81
N GLY A 234 13.40 -10.51 -3.07
CA GLY A 234 13.62 -11.08 -4.40
C GLY A 234 12.65 -10.49 -5.44
N TYR A 235 11.37 -10.35 -5.10
CA TYR A 235 10.39 -9.67 -5.94
C TYR A 235 10.82 -8.22 -6.26
N PHE A 236 11.18 -7.43 -5.25
CA PHE A 236 11.61 -6.04 -5.47
C PHE A 236 12.89 -5.95 -6.31
N ALA A 237 13.85 -6.84 -6.07
CA ALA A 237 15.08 -6.91 -6.84
C ALA A 237 14.80 -7.23 -8.32
N ILE A 238 13.95 -8.22 -8.61
CA ILE A 238 13.60 -8.60 -9.99
C ILE A 238 12.92 -7.44 -10.71
N ILE A 239 11.92 -6.80 -10.09
CA ILE A 239 11.20 -5.68 -10.72
C ILE A 239 12.15 -4.51 -10.98
N ASN A 240 13.04 -4.19 -10.03
CA ASN A 240 14.01 -3.11 -10.23
C ASN A 240 15.06 -3.46 -11.29
N LEU A 241 15.57 -4.70 -11.31
CA LEU A 241 16.50 -5.17 -12.35
C LEU A 241 15.87 -5.08 -13.74
N LEU A 242 14.61 -5.47 -13.89
CA LEU A 242 13.90 -5.33 -15.17
C LEU A 242 13.78 -3.86 -15.61
N ARG A 243 13.67 -2.92 -14.67
CA ARG A 243 13.63 -1.48 -14.98
C ARG A 243 14.99 -0.89 -15.36
N LEU A 244 16.08 -1.55 -14.98
CA LEU A 244 17.46 -1.14 -15.34
C LEU A 244 17.83 -1.58 -16.76
N VAL A 245 17.12 -2.55 -17.34
CA VAL A 245 17.38 -3.02 -18.70
C VAL A 245 16.82 -2.01 -19.71
N ALA A 246 17.65 -1.60 -20.66
CA ALA A 246 17.24 -0.72 -21.75
C ALA A 246 16.33 -1.47 -22.73
N PHE A 247 15.03 -1.17 -22.67
CA PHE A 247 14.03 -1.69 -23.59
C PHE A 247 13.58 -0.61 -24.56
N PRO A 248 13.00 -0.97 -25.73
CA PRO A 248 12.32 0.02 -26.56
C PRO A 248 11.19 0.68 -25.77
N TRP A 249 10.95 1.97 -26.03
CA TRP A 249 10.08 2.81 -25.22
C TRP A 249 8.68 2.23 -24.90
N PRO A 250 7.97 1.51 -25.79
CA PRO A 250 6.64 0.99 -25.43
C PRO A 250 6.74 -0.10 -24.37
N LEU A 251 7.75 -0.96 -24.46
CA LEU A 251 7.97 -2.05 -23.51
C LEU A 251 8.47 -1.51 -22.18
N GLN A 252 9.35 -0.49 -22.21
CA GLN A 252 9.83 0.16 -21.00
C GLN A 252 8.67 0.78 -20.21
N LEU A 253 7.72 1.46 -20.87
CA LEU A 253 6.53 2.00 -20.22
C LEU A 253 5.66 0.89 -19.58
N ILE A 254 5.50 -0.25 -20.24
CA ILE A 254 4.76 -1.39 -19.67
C ILE A 254 5.45 -1.91 -18.41
N ILE A 255 6.77 -2.08 -18.45
CA ILE A 255 7.57 -2.59 -17.32
C ILE A 255 7.60 -1.58 -16.16
N GLU A 256 7.64 -0.30 -16.46
CA GLU A 256 7.70 0.75 -15.44
C GLU A 256 6.34 1.04 -14.81
N LEU A 257 5.26 1.06 -15.59
CA LEU A 257 3.95 1.53 -15.15
C LEU A 257 2.97 0.40 -14.83
N VAL A 258 2.88 -0.61 -15.71
CA VAL A 258 1.86 -1.65 -15.63
C VAL A 258 2.32 -2.81 -14.75
N LEU A 259 3.51 -3.34 -15.02
CA LEU A 259 4.04 -4.51 -14.34
C LEU A 259 4.04 -4.38 -12.81
N PRO A 260 4.49 -3.26 -12.20
CA PRO A 260 4.57 -3.17 -10.74
C PRO A 260 3.21 -2.98 -10.07
N VAL A 261 2.15 -2.66 -10.82
CA VAL A 261 0.78 -2.56 -10.32
C VAL A 261 0.07 -3.92 -10.44
N VAL A 262 0.24 -4.60 -11.58
CA VAL A 262 -0.40 -5.88 -11.85
C VAL A 262 0.25 -7.02 -11.07
N MET A 263 1.58 -7.06 -10.98
CA MET A 263 2.30 -8.17 -10.34
C MET A 263 1.93 -8.37 -8.87
N PRO A 264 1.85 -7.33 -8.01
CA PRO A 264 1.40 -7.51 -6.63
C PRO A 264 0.02 -8.15 -6.51
N ILE A 265 -0.91 -7.78 -7.38
CA ILE A 265 -2.28 -8.32 -7.39
C ILE A 265 -2.25 -9.82 -7.71
N VAL A 266 -1.52 -10.19 -8.76
CA VAL A 266 -1.37 -11.59 -9.19
C VAL A 266 -0.70 -12.43 -8.10
N ILE A 267 0.41 -11.94 -7.53
CA ILE A 267 1.14 -12.64 -6.47
C ILE A 267 0.26 -12.77 -5.21
N ALA A 268 -0.47 -11.72 -4.82
CA ALA A 268 -1.37 -11.77 -3.68
C ALA A 268 -2.46 -12.83 -3.87
N TRP A 269 -3.08 -12.86 -5.05
CA TRP A 269 -4.13 -13.82 -5.38
C TRP A 269 -3.60 -15.26 -5.37
N LEU A 270 -2.47 -15.51 -6.01
CA LEU A 270 -1.81 -16.83 -6.02
C LEU A 270 -1.41 -17.27 -4.61
N ALA A 271 -0.88 -16.36 -3.80
CA ALA A 271 -0.45 -16.67 -2.44
C ALA A 271 -1.64 -17.06 -1.55
N LEU A 272 -2.75 -16.33 -1.62
CA LEU A 272 -3.95 -16.65 -0.85
C LEU A 272 -4.60 -17.96 -1.31
N ARG A 273 -4.61 -18.24 -2.62
CA ARG A 273 -5.08 -19.52 -3.17
C ARG A 273 -4.19 -20.69 -2.75
N GLY A 274 -2.87 -20.49 -2.76
CA GLY A 274 -1.92 -21.49 -2.26
C GLY A 274 -2.11 -21.75 -0.77
N ALA A 275 -2.38 -20.71 0.02
CA ALA A 275 -2.62 -20.85 1.45
C ALA A 275 -3.92 -21.62 1.74
N ASP A 276 -5.00 -21.32 1.02
CA ASP A 276 -6.29 -22.03 1.08
C ASP A 276 -6.09 -23.52 0.75
N TYR A 277 -5.36 -23.83 -0.32
CA TYR A 277 -5.07 -25.19 -0.73
C TYR A 277 -4.24 -25.98 0.31
N LEU A 278 -3.16 -25.39 0.83
CA LEU A 278 -2.31 -26.04 1.83
C LEU A 278 -3.09 -26.28 3.13
N LEU A 279 -3.85 -25.29 3.56
CA LEU A 279 -4.59 -25.37 4.81
C LEU A 279 -5.84 -26.21 4.70
N THR A 280 -6.38 -26.55 3.54
CA THR A 280 -7.58 -27.42 3.45
C THR A 280 -7.24 -28.90 3.33
N ARG A 281 -6.04 -29.24 2.87
CA ARG A 281 -5.57 -30.64 2.74
C ARG A 281 -4.92 -31.20 3.99
N ASP A 282 -4.38 -30.34 4.85
CA ASP A 282 -3.92 -30.67 6.20
C ASP A 282 -5.11 -30.79 7.18
#